data_AF-A0A2E1EJ78-F1
#
_entry.id   AF-A0A2E1EJ78-F1
#
_cell.length_a   1.000
_cell.length_b   1.000
_cell.length_c   1.000
_cell.angle_alpha   90.00
_cell.angle_beta   90.00
_cell.angle_gamma   90.00
#
_symmetry.space_group_name_H-M   'P 1'
#
loop_
_entity.id
_entity.type
_entity.pdbx_description
1 polymer ?
#
loop_
_entity_poly.entity_id
_entity_poly.type
_entity_poly.pdbx_seq_one_letter_code
_entity_poly.pdbx_strand_id
1 'polypeptide(L)'
;MRYPLLCAILFAGVAFAMPAAAAEYKCNCYKDAKSGLESNDDVNIDCVDTYTSFDNSASVQESQIKVYIDGDNKVQSDNDTKLRFRPRDGKCLLAVYDGNAETIRWGGVYCNDDSYKEISPFNFEKQPTVYDANGNALPDTYTATYKAETDGKHYKGFLMFTKAGDGKKYMQALCLENR
;
A
#
# COMPACT_ATOMS: atom_id res chain seq x y z
N MET A 1 40.38 10.69 13.13
CA MET A 1 40.30 9.57 14.09
C MET A 1 38.85 9.39 14.48
N ARG A 2 38.32 8.16 14.32
CA ARG A 2 37.25 7.51 15.10
C ARG A 2 35.85 8.16 15.16
N TYR A 3 34.90 7.52 14.47
CA TYR A 3 33.46 7.53 14.77
C TYR A 3 33.18 7.08 16.22
N PRO A 4 32.03 7.45 16.80
CA PRO A 4 31.20 6.37 17.35
C PRO A 4 29.67 6.53 17.21
N LEU A 5 29.04 5.36 17.01
CA LEU A 5 27.71 4.91 17.44
C LEU A 5 26.43 5.50 16.81
N LEU A 6 25.94 4.76 15.82
CA LEU A 6 24.51 4.47 15.61
C LEU A 6 23.87 4.01 16.93
N CYS A 7 22.83 4.71 17.40
CA CYS A 7 21.94 4.22 18.44
C CYS A 7 20.54 4.06 17.86
N ALA A 8 20.07 2.80 17.88
CA ALA A 8 18.70 2.41 17.62
C ALA A 8 17.74 3.16 18.57
N ILE A 9 16.65 3.69 18.02
CA ILE A 9 15.56 4.25 18.82
C ILE A 9 14.37 3.31 18.71
N LEU A 10 14.15 2.56 19.80
CA LEU A 10 12.91 1.84 20.09
C LEU A 10 11.77 2.86 20.22
N PHE A 11 10.74 2.74 19.38
CA PHE A 11 9.45 3.38 19.63
C PHE A 11 8.40 2.33 20.01
N ALA A 12 7.96 2.40 21.26
CA ALA A 12 6.86 1.62 21.79
C ALA A 12 5.54 2.37 21.60
N GLY A 13 4.62 1.74 20.84
CA GLY A 13 3.22 1.58 21.23
C GLY A 13 2.27 2.78 21.07
N VAL A 14 1.70 2.92 19.88
CA VAL A 14 0.26 3.24 19.72
C VAL A 14 -0.24 2.46 18.51
N ALA A 15 -1.11 1.47 18.74
CA ALA A 15 -1.69 0.65 17.68
C ALA A 15 -2.77 1.46 16.93
N PHE A 16 -2.35 2.15 15.88
CA PHE A 16 -3.23 2.64 14.81
C PHE A 16 -3.06 1.74 13.58
N ALA A 17 -4.01 1.82 12.65
CA ALA A 17 -4.22 0.97 11.46
C ALA A 17 -3.09 1.02 10.40
N MET A 18 -1.83 1.10 10.82
CA MET A 18 -0.68 0.86 9.97
C MET A 18 -0.54 -0.64 9.67
N PRO A 19 0.06 -1.01 8.52
CA PRO A 19 0.58 -2.36 8.32
C PRO A 19 1.37 -2.78 9.57
N ALA A 20 1.03 -3.94 10.13
CA ALA A 20 1.61 -4.38 11.40
C ALA A 20 3.14 -4.49 11.24
N ALA A 21 3.91 -3.87 12.15
CA ALA A 21 5.38 -3.83 12.07
C ALA A 21 6.07 -5.22 11.95
N ALA A 22 5.37 -6.29 12.32
CA ALA A 22 5.87 -7.67 12.18
C ALA A 22 5.59 -8.32 10.82
N ALA A 23 4.67 -7.76 10.02
CA ALA A 23 4.29 -8.32 8.72
C ALA A 23 5.22 -7.80 7.63
N GLU A 24 5.68 -8.71 6.78
CA GLU A 24 6.45 -8.38 5.58
C GLU A 24 5.50 -8.08 4.42
N TYR A 25 5.77 -7.02 3.66
CA TYR A 25 4.96 -6.57 2.54
C TYR A 25 5.80 -6.55 1.28
N LYS A 26 5.33 -7.26 0.25
CA LYS A 26 5.83 -7.07 -1.11
C LYS A 26 5.15 -5.87 -1.71
N CYS A 27 5.91 -5.02 -2.39
CA CYS A 27 5.40 -3.78 -2.95
C CYS A 27 5.89 -3.55 -4.39
N ASN A 28 5.04 -2.91 -5.18
CA ASN A 28 5.44 -2.25 -6.41
C ASN A 28 5.59 -0.75 -6.13
N CYS A 29 6.83 -0.26 -6.16
CA CYS A 29 7.19 1.06 -5.62
C CYS A 29 7.51 2.07 -6.73
N TYR A 30 7.26 3.35 -6.47
CA TYR A 30 7.82 4.39 -7.29
C TYR A 30 9.34 4.38 -7.14
N LYS A 31 10.06 4.37 -8.28
CA LYS A 31 11.51 4.18 -8.32
C LYS A 31 12.26 5.12 -7.36
N ASP A 32 11.85 6.37 -7.30
CA ASP A 32 12.55 7.39 -6.51
C ASP A 32 12.16 7.37 -5.01
N ALA A 33 11.09 6.65 -4.65
CA ALA A 33 10.67 6.45 -3.26
C ALA A 33 11.24 5.17 -2.64
N LYS A 34 11.68 4.20 -3.46
CA LYS A 34 12.10 2.86 -3.04
C LYS A 34 13.06 2.88 -1.84
N SER A 35 14.17 3.61 -1.94
CA SER A 35 15.19 3.61 -0.87
C SER A 35 14.67 4.15 0.45
N GLY A 36 13.75 5.13 0.43
CA GLY A 36 13.15 5.66 1.65
C GLY A 36 12.14 4.69 2.27
N LEU A 37 11.37 4.01 1.43
CA LEU A 37 10.38 3.02 1.86
C LEU A 37 11.02 1.78 2.49
N GLU A 38 12.06 1.22 1.87
CA GLU A 38 12.75 0.02 2.37
C GLU A 38 13.61 0.33 3.62
N SER A 39 13.97 1.59 3.85
CA SER A 39 14.71 2.00 5.06
C SER A 39 13.82 2.22 6.28
N ASN A 40 12.51 2.07 6.14
CA ASN A 40 11.57 2.31 7.23
C ASN A 40 11.47 1.07 8.15
N ASP A 41 12.04 1.16 9.35
CA ASP A 41 12.04 0.07 10.33
C ASP A 41 10.64 -0.25 10.91
N ASP A 42 9.66 0.66 10.79
CA ASP A 42 8.31 0.47 11.33
C ASP A 42 7.44 -0.44 10.46
N VAL A 43 7.78 -0.60 9.17
CA VAL A 43 7.03 -1.44 8.23
C VAL A 43 8.02 -2.17 7.33
N ASN A 44 8.05 -3.50 7.42
CA ASN A 44 8.93 -4.31 6.58
C ASN A 44 8.41 -4.33 5.13
N ILE A 45 8.87 -3.37 4.33
CA ILE A 45 8.56 -3.19 2.92
C ILE A 45 9.70 -3.72 2.06
N ASP A 46 9.37 -4.63 1.14
CA ASP A 46 10.25 -5.09 0.07
C ASP A 46 9.70 -4.62 -1.29
N CYS A 47 10.41 -3.68 -1.93
CA CYS A 47 10.04 -3.20 -3.26
C CYS A 47 10.53 -4.19 -4.33
N VAL A 48 9.75 -5.27 -4.51
CA VAL A 48 10.00 -6.36 -5.49
C VAL A 48 9.88 -5.94 -6.95
N ASP A 49 9.18 -4.84 -7.21
CA ASP A 49 9.06 -4.22 -8.53
C ASP A 49 9.03 -2.69 -8.40
N THR A 50 9.34 -1.98 -9.49
CA THR A 50 9.30 -0.52 -9.52
C THR A 50 8.67 0.03 -10.79
N TYR A 51 7.90 1.11 -10.65
CA TYR A 51 7.45 1.92 -11.79
C TYR A 51 8.14 3.28 -11.82
N THR A 52 8.26 3.82 -13.03
CA THR A 52 8.93 5.11 -13.32
C THR A 52 7.98 6.22 -13.76
N SER A 53 6.73 5.89 -14.08
CA SER A 53 5.69 6.85 -14.47
C SER A 53 4.37 6.53 -13.75
N PHE A 54 3.59 7.58 -13.49
CA PHE A 54 2.26 7.49 -12.89
C PHE A 54 1.17 7.13 -13.92
N ASP A 55 1.44 7.24 -15.23
CA ASP A 55 0.46 6.93 -16.28
C ASP A 55 0.34 5.42 -16.56
N ASN A 56 1.40 4.67 -16.23
CA ASN A 56 1.41 3.22 -16.34
C ASN A 56 0.73 2.60 -15.12
N SER A 57 0.20 1.40 -15.26
CA SER A 57 -0.34 0.64 -14.13
C SER A 57 0.75 0.08 -13.22
N ALA A 58 0.35 -0.36 -12.02
CA ALA A 58 1.22 -1.13 -11.12
C ALA A 58 0.44 -2.33 -10.62
N SER A 59 1.18 -3.39 -10.30
CA SER A 59 0.58 -4.57 -9.67
C SER A 59 1.55 -5.25 -8.73
N VAL A 60 0.99 -5.91 -7.74
CA VAL A 60 1.68 -6.79 -6.82
C VAL A 60 0.87 -8.08 -6.71
N GLN A 61 1.53 -9.20 -6.44
CA GLN A 61 0.88 -10.50 -6.39
C GLN A 61 1.44 -11.37 -5.28
N GLU A 62 0.54 -12.18 -4.73
CA GLU A 62 0.84 -13.35 -3.93
C GLU A 62 0.24 -14.59 -4.57
N SER A 63 0.52 -15.76 -3.98
CA SER A 63 0.01 -17.06 -4.44
C SER A 63 -1.44 -17.01 -4.95
N GLN A 64 -2.39 -16.59 -4.12
CA GLN A 64 -3.82 -16.68 -4.47
C GLN A 64 -4.46 -15.37 -4.96
N ILE A 65 -3.70 -14.27 -5.04
CA ILE A 65 -4.27 -12.98 -5.42
C ILE A 65 -3.25 -12.08 -6.13
N LYS A 66 -3.73 -11.35 -7.15
CA LYS A 66 -3.03 -10.22 -7.74
C LYS A 66 -3.85 -8.96 -7.52
N VAL A 67 -3.18 -7.92 -7.02
CA VAL A 67 -3.76 -6.59 -6.82
C VAL A 67 -3.13 -5.63 -7.82
N TYR A 68 -3.96 -4.79 -8.40
CA TYR A 68 -3.61 -3.92 -9.51
C TYR A 68 -4.22 -2.54 -9.32
N ILE A 69 -3.51 -1.51 -9.78
CA ILE A 69 -4.00 -0.14 -9.90
C ILE A 69 -3.67 0.43 -11.28
N ASP A 70 -4.66 1.04 -11.94
CA ASP A 70 -4.47 1.77 -13.20
C ASP A 70 -3.68 3.06 -12.95
N GLY A 71 -2.98 3.55 -13.98
CA GLY A 71 -2.27 4.83 -13.92
C GLY A 71 -3.15 6.01 -13.52
N ASP A 72 -4.36 6.08 -14.07
CA ASP A 72 -5.36 7.11 -13.72
C ASP A 72 -5.75 7.12 -12.22
N ASN A 73 -5.47 6.03 -11.49
CA ASN A 73 -5.74 5.94 -10.06
C ASN A 73 -4.48 6.12 -9.20
N LYS A 74 -3.29 6.24 -9.79
CA LYS A 74 -2.03 6.56 -9.11
C LYS A 74 -1.85 8.04 -8.82
N VAL A 75 -2.66 8.90 -9.45
CA VAL A 75 -2.70 10.34 -9.16
C VAL A 75 -4.12 10.70 -8.74
N GLN A 76 -4.28 11.12 -7.48
CA GLN A 76 -5.58 11.43 -6.89
C GLN A 76 -5.59 12.86 -6.38
N SER A 77 -6.69 13.59 -6.57
CA SER A 77 -6.86 14.87 -5.88
C SER A 77 -7.31 14.60 -4.45
N ASP A 78 -8.58 14.82 -4.12
CA ASP A 78 -9.17 14.49 -2.82
C ASP A 78 -10.13 13.30 -2.86
N ASN A 79 -10.19 12.62 -4.00
CA ASN A 79 -11.02 11.43 -4.18
C ASN A 79 -10.36 10.19 -3.58
N ASP A 80 -11.19 9.23 -3.21
CA ASP A 80 -10.76 7.87 -2.88
C ASP A 80 -10.17 7.15 -4.09
N THR A 81 -9.41 6.09 -3.84
CA THR A 81 -8.82 5.29 -4.93
C THR A 81 -9.65 4.04 -5.24
N LYS A 82 -9.27 3.38 -6.33
CA LYS A 82 -9.87 2.17 -6.85
C LYS A 82 -8.79 1.13 -7.10
N LEU A 83 -9.10 -0.10 -6.74
CA LEU A 83 -8.22 -1.25 -6.94
C LEU A 83 -8.91 -2.31 -7.77
N ARG A 84 -8.09 -3.12 -8.43
CA ARG A 84 -8.53 -4.30 -9.15
C ARG A 84 -7.90 -5.53 -8.52
N PHE A 85 -8.74 -6.54 -8.28
CA PHE A 85 -8.35 -7.79 -7.66
C PHE A 85 -8.58 -8.93 -8.62
N ARG A 86 -7.58 -9.80 -8.75
CA ARG A 86 -7.69 -11.01 -9.56
C ARG A 86 -7.28 -12.20 -8.70
N PRO A 87 -8.18 -13.16 -8.45
CA PRO A 87 -7.81 -14.39 -7.78
C PRO A 87 -6.81 -15.18 -8.64
N ARG A 88 -6.08 -16.10 -8.03
CA ARG A 88 -5.04 -16.90 -8.70
C ARG A 88 -5.03 -18.32 -8.18
N ASP A 89 -4.27 -19.19 -8.84
CA ASP A 89 -4.01 -20.56 -8.40
C ASP A 89 -5.32 -21.36 -8.18
N GLY A 90 -6.31 -21.15 -9.05
CA GLY A 90 -7.63 -21.80 -8.99
C GLY A 90 -8.49 -21.38 -7.80
N LYS A 91 -8.16 -20.27 -7.13
CA LYS A 91 -8.91 -19.74 -5.98
C LYS A 91 -9.99 -18.76 -6.40
N CYS A 92 -10.87 -18.44 -5.46
CA CYS A 92 -11.93 -17.46 -5.63
C CYS A 92 -11.73 -16.31 -4.66
N LEU A 93 -11.92 -15.08 -5.12
CA LEU A 93 -12.09 -13.91 -4.27
C LEU A 93 -13.49 -13.98 -3.65
N LEU A 94 -13.58 -13.86 -2.32
CA LEU A 94 -14.81 -13.99 -1.54
C LEU A 94 -15.31 -12.65 -1.00
N ALA A 95 -14.38 -11.79 -0.58
CA ALA A 95 -14.69 -10.48 -0.06
C ALA A 95 -13.50 -9.54 -0.15
N VAL A 96 -13.79 -8.25 -0.22
CA VAL A 96 -12.80 -7.18 -0.11
C VAL A 96 -13.35 -6.09 0.78
N TYR A 97 -12.50 -5.63 1.70
CA TYR A 97 -12.81 -4.63 2.71
C TYR A 97 -11.90 -3.44 2.51
N ASP A 98 -12.45 -2.27 2.77
CA ASP A 98 -11.68 -1.07 3.03
C ASP A 98 -11.23 -1.13 4.48
N GLY A 99 -9.91 -1.14 4.69
CA GLY A 99 -9.35 -1.26 6.03
C GLY A 99 -9.43 0.03 6.83
N ASN A 100 -9.45 1.20 6.18
CA ASN A 100 -9.54 2.50 6.85
C ASN A 100 -10.98 2.81 7.27
N ALA A 101 -11.95 2.45 6.42
CA ALA A 101 -13.38 2.60 6.74
C ALA A 101 -13.95 1.42 7.54
N GLU A 102 -13.18 0.35 7.73
CA GLU A 102 -13.61 -0.91 8.37
C GLU A 102 -14.91 -1.50 7.78
N THR A 103 -15.13 -1.32 6.48
CA THR A 103 -16.36 -1.74 5.80
C THR A 103 -16.09 -2.68 4.64
N ILE A 104 -17.03 -3.59 4.39
CA ILE A 104 -17.00 -4.42 3.19
C ILE A 104 -17.28 -3.53 1.96
N ARG A 105 -16.41 -3.60 0.96
CA ARG A 105 -16.58 -2.91 -0.34
C ARG A 105 -17.20 -3.83 -1.38
N TRP A 106 -16.89 -5.12 -1.27
CA TRP A 106 -17.46 -6.13 -2.14
C TRP A 106 -17.49 -7.50 -1.45
N GLY A 107 -18.54 -8.27 -1.70
CA GLY A 107 -18.66 -9.67 -1.27
C GLY A 107 -19.38 -10.49 -2.34
N GLY A 108 -18.96 -11.74 -2.50
CA GLY A 108 -19.49 -12.68 -3.49
C GLY A 108 -18.43 -13.70 -3.91
N VAL A 109 -18.78 -14.61 -4.81
CA VAL A 109 -17.82 -15.60 -5.31
C VAL A 109 -17.34 -15.15 -6.70
N TYR A 110 -16.07 -14.79 -6.80
CA TYR A 110 -15.42 -14.44 -8.06
C TYR A 110 -14.17 -15.31 -8.27
N CYS A 111 -14.27 -16.28 -9.17
CA CYS A 111 -13.24 -17.30 -9.40
C CYS A 111 -12.48 -17.14 -10.73
N ASN A 112 -12.67 -16.02 -11.42
CA ASN A 112 -12.05 -15.81 -12.72
C ASN A 112 -10.61 -15.30 -12.52
N ASP A 113 -9.63 -16.11 -12.87
CA ASP A 113 -8.20 -15.85 -12.73
C ASP A 113 -7.58 -15.15 -13.96
N ASP A 114 -8.36 -14.97 -15.03
CA ASP A 114 -7.97 -14.27 -16.26
C ASP A 114 -8.36 -12.78 -16.26
N SER A 115 -9.36 -12.39 -15.47
CA SER A 115 -9.89 -11.03 -15.43
C SER A 115 -9.82 -10.42 -14.04
N TYR A 116 -10.04 -9.12 -13.95
CA TYR A 116 -10.00 -8.40 -12.68
C TYR A 116 -11.39 -7.98 -12.23
N LYS A 117 -11.63 -8.11 -10.92
CA LYS A 117 -12.75 -7.46 -10.24
C LYS A 117 -12.33 -6.08 -9.77
N GLU A 118 -12.96 -5.06 -10.34
CA GLU A 118 -12.77 -3.68 -9.92
C GLU A 118 -13.62 -3.36 -8.68
N ILE A 119 -12.98 -2.75 -7.68
CA ILE A 119 -13.58 -2.46 -6.37
C ILE A 119 -13.20 -1.05 -5.96
N SER A 120 -14.19 -0.30 -5.49
CA SER A 120 -14.07 1.10 -5.06
C SER A 120 -15.22 1.47 -4.12
N PRO A 121 -15.08 2.53 -3.32
CA PRO A 121 -13.87 3.29 -3.06
C PRO A 121 -12.95 2.64 -2.01
N PHE A 122 -11.69 3.09 -1.96
CA PHE A 122 -10.79 2.88 -0.81
C PHE A 122 -10.41 4.22 -0.22
N ASN A 123 -10.79 4.42 1.04
CA ASN A 123 -10.68 5.68 1.74
C ASN A 123 -9.22 6.02 2.06
N PHE A 124 -8.85 7.27 1.82
CA PHE A 124 -7.55 7.78 2.26
C PHE A 124 -7.57 8.22 3.71
N GLU A 125 -6.51 7.87 4.45
CA GLU A 125 -6.23 8.39 5.78
C GLU A 125 -4.89 9.13 5.77
N LYS A 126 -4.90 10.37 6.24
CA LYS A 126 -3.69 11.19 6.37
C LYS A 126 -2.80 10.60 7.47
N GLN A 127 -1.55 10.35 7.13
CA GLN A 127 -0.53 9.91 8.09
C GLN A 127 -0.01 11.09 8.90
N PRO A 128 0.52 10.84 10.12
CA PRO A 128 1.17 11.88 10.92
C PRO A 128 2.23 12.63 10.11
N THR A 129 2.29 13.95 10.29
CA THR A 129 3.31 14.78 9.63
C THR A 129 4.69 14.37 10.12
N VAL A 130 5.57 14.05 9.17
CA VAL A 130 6.97 13.74 9.43
C VAL A 130 7.81 14.99 9.18
N TYR A 131 8.88 15.17 9.94
CA TYR A 131 9.81 16.28 9.80
C TYR A 131 11.19 15.76 9.42
N ASP A 132 11.92 16.52 8.60
CA ASP A 132 13.33 16.24 8.34
C ASP A 132 14.21 16.60 9.55
N ALA A 133 15.51 16.26 9.48
CA ALA A 133 16.47 16.54 10.54
C ALA A 133 16.66 18.05 10.84
N ASN A 134 16.20 18.93 9.95
CA ASN A 134 16.26 20.39 10.09
C ASN A 134 14.95 20.97 10.63
N GLY A 135 13.94 20.13 10.91
CA GLY A 135 12.63 20.55 11.40
C GLY A 135 11.66 21.03 10.31
N ASN A 136 11.95 20.78 9.03
CA ASN A 136 11.01 21.08 7.95
C ASN A 136 9.99 19.95 7.81
N ALA A 137 8.72 20.29 7.66
CA ALA A 137 7.69 19.31 7.39
C ALA A 137 7.93 18.65 6.03
N LEU A 138 7.97 17.32 6.01
CA LEU A 138 7.93 16.54 4.79
C LEU A 138 6.52 16.62 4.17
N PRO A 139 6.39 16.34 2.86
CA PRO A 139 5.09 16.35 2.21
C PRO A 139 4.08 15.40 2.87
N ASP A 140 2.83 15.83 2.95
CA ASP A 140 1.75 15.03 3.55
C ASP A 140 1.64 13.67 2.88
N THR A 141 1.59 12.61 3.69
CA THR A 141 1.43 11.24 3.22
C THR A 141 0.03 10.73 3.57
N TYR A 142 -0.54 9.92 2.69
CA TYR A 142 -1.85 9.32 2.81
C TYR A 142 -1.75 7.83 2.53
N THR A 143 -2.52 7.03 3.25
CA THR A 143 -2.62 5.60 3.01
C THR A 143 -4.06 5.22 2.69
N ALA A 144 -4.22 4.23 1.83
CA ALA A 144 -5.47 3.51 1.65
C ALA A 144 -5.20 2.04 1.93
N THR A 145 -5.88 1.46 2.91
CA THR A 145 -5.66 0.06 3.30
C THR A 145 -6.79 -0.83 2.82
N TYR A 146 -6.47 -2.10 2.59
CA TYR A 146 -7.45 -3.10 2.16
C TYR A 146 -7.20 -4.46 2.80
N LYS A 147 -8.26 -5.24 2.90
CA LYS A 147 -8.21 -6.68 3.17
C LYS A 147 -8.93 -7.41 2.04
N ALA A 148 -8.31 -8.45 1.51
CA ALA A 148 -8.91 -9.33 0.51
C ALA A 148 -8.95 -10.77 1.03
N GLU A 149 -10.11 -11.39 0.93
CA GLU A 149 -10.36 -12.77 1.32
C GLU A 149 -10.48 -13.63 0.08
N THR A 150 -9.68 -14.69 0.01
CA THR A 150 -9.89 -15.80 -0.92
C THR A 150 -10.46 -16.99 -0.17
N ASP A 151 -10.90 -18.02 -0.90
CA ASP A 151 -11.33 -19.31 -0.35
C ASP A 151 -10.18 -20.16 0.25
N GLY A 152 -8.96 -19.62 0.33
CA GLY A 152 -7.82 -20.30 0.95
C GLY A 152 -6.97 -19.44 1.89
N LYS A 153 -6.86 -18.12 1.66
CA LYS A 153 -6.02 -17.20 2.43
C LYS A 153 -6.71 -15.85 2.58
N HIS A 154 -6.26 -15.06 3.56
CA HIS A 154 -6.59 -13.66 3.65
C HIS A 154 -5.31 -12.83 3.51
N TYR A 155 -5.43 -11.72 2.80
CA TYR A 155 -4.33 -10.81 2.55
C TYR A 155 -4.71 -9.43 3.03
N LYS A 156 -3.76 -8.75 3.66
CA LYS A 156 -3.84 -7.30 3.87
C LYS A 156 -2.94 -6.61 2.87
N GLY A 157 -3.24 -5.36 2.57
CA GLY A 157 -2.35 -4.54 1.80
C GLY A 157 -2.71 -3.08 1.94
N PHE A 158 -1.89 -2.24 1.33
CA PHE A 158 -2.10 -0.80 1.37
C PHE A 158 -1.51 -0.15 0.14
N LEU A 159 -1.95 1.07 -0.10
CA LEU A 159 -1.29 2.01 -0.98
C LEU A 159 -0.75 3.15 -0.14
N MET A 160 0.39 3.67 -0.53
CA MET A 160 0.95 4.90 0.02
C MET A 160 0.94 5.98 -1.05
N PHE A 161 0.53 7.18 -0.69
CA PHE A 161 0.50 8.35 -1.55
C PHE A 161 1.14 9.54 -0.86
N THR A 162 1.82 10.40 -1.61
CA THR A 162 2.41 11.64 -1.11
C THR A 162 1.80 12.82 -1.86
N LYS A 163 1.40 13.86 -1.13
CA LYS A 163 0.82 15.07 -1.70
C LYS A 163 1.92 15.99 -2.24
N ALA A 164 1.86 16.32 -3.51
CA ALA A 164 2.76 17.27 -4.15
C ALA A 164 2.22 18.72 -4.04
N GLY A 165 3.06 19.68 -4.43
CA GLY A 165 2.73 21.11 -4.37
C GLY A 165 1.60 21.54 -5.30
N ASP A 166 1.22 20.72 -6.29
CA ASP A 166 0.07 20.95 -7.17
C ASP A 166 -1.28 20.54 -6.53
N GLY A 167 -1.24 20.08 -5.27
CA GLY A 167 -2.40 19.66 -4.50
C GLY A 167 -2.82 18.21 -4.73
N LYS A 168 -2.18 17.49 -5.65
CA LYS A 168 -2.50 16.08 -5.93
C LYS A 168 -1.64 15.13 -5.10
N LYS A 169 -2.19 13.95 -4.85
CA LYS A 169 -1.59 12.80 -4.18
C LYS A 169 -1.04 11.85 -5.25
N TYR A 170 0.25 11.54 -5.17
CA TYR A 170 0.95 10.64 -6.08
C TYR A 170 1.31 9.35 -5.37
N MET A 171 0.94 8.21 -5.96
CA MET A 171 1.21 6.91 -5.36
C MET A 171 2.72 6.68 -5.24
N GLN A 172 3.19 6.25 -4.09
CA GLN A 172 4.56 5.85 -3.83
C GLN A 172 4.72 4.34 -3.79
N ALA A 173 3.69 3.60 -3.38
CA ALA A 173 3.72 2.15 -3.33
C ALA A 173 2.31 1.54 -3.41
N LEU A 174 2.23 0.37 -4.05
CA LEU A 174 1.14 -0.58 -3.90
C LEU A 174 1.70 -1.84 -3.24
N CYS A 175 1.20 -2.18 -2.07
CA CYS A 175 1.73 -3.23 -1.20
C CYS A 175 0.71 -4.33 -0.91
N LEU A 176 1.20 -5.55 -0.72
CA LEU A 176 0.46 -6.74 -0.36
C LEU A 176 1.28 -7.57 0.64
N GLU A 177 0.63 -8.02 1.70
CA GLU A 177 1.26 -8.83 2.76
C GLU A 177 1.80 -10.15 2.18
N ASN A 178 3.07 -10.44 2.46
CA ASN A 178 3.78 -11.62 1.99
C ASN A 178 3.30 -12.88 2.74
N ARG A 179 2.53 -13.77 2.08
CA ARG A 179 1.87 -14.92 2.70
C ARG A 179 1.73 -16.17 1.82
#